data_AF-A0A7C4Q449-F1
#
_entry.id   AF-A0A7C4Q449-F1
#
_cell.length_a   1.000
_cell.length_b   1.000
_cell.length_c   1.000
_cell.angle_alpha   90.00
_cell.angle_beta   90.00
_cell.angle_gamma   90.00
#
_symmetry.space_group_name_H-M   'P 1'
#
loop_
_entity.id
_entity.type
_entity.pdbx_description
1 polymer ?
#
loop_
_entity_poly.entity_id
_entity_poly.type
_entity_poly.pdbx_seq_one_letter_code
_entity_poly.pdbx_strand_id
1 'polypeptide(L)'
;MNYFEALSIGFGLAMILTRPLIHLFPQRWADFEMDRVYTRRQPIWVWLAGGFGLALVAFTWYRHFTHGVPYSIVVTLIISLTLVKLSQVLFNYQQFRAFAERVLKRERTTMNLISIATALLGLVLVSMGIWLY
;
A
#
# COMPACT_ATOMS: atom_id res chain seq x y z
N MET A 1 -20.50 -4.67 9.67
CA MET A 1 -19.12 -4.40 9.24
C MET A 1 -18.43 -3.46 10.22
N ASN A 2 -17.46 -3.98 10.97
CA ASN A 2 -16.59 -3.15 11.80
C ASN A 2 -15.64 -2.32 10.91
N TYR A 3 -15.14 -1.19 11.40
CA TYR A 3 -14.11 -0.41 10.72
C TYR A 3 -12.91 -1.27 10.32
N PHE A 4 -12.43 -2.13 11.23
CA PHE A 4 -11.29 -3.02 10.98
C PHE A 4 -11.58 -4.10 9.94
N GLU A 5 -12.81 -4.62 9.91
CA GLU A 5 -13.29 -5.57 8.91
C GLU A 5 -13.25 -4.95 7.51
N ALA A 6 -13.87 -3.77 7.37
CA ALA A 6 -13.92 -3.03 6.10
C ALA A 6 -12.53 -2.61 5.63
N LEU A 7 -11.68 -2.14 6.55
CA LEU A 7 -10.30 -1.76 6.25
C LEU A 7 -9.49 -2.98 5.82
N SER A 8 -9.62 -4.11 6.50
CA SER A 8 -8.87 -5.33 6.21
C SER A 8 -9.27 -5.93 4.85
N ILE A 9 -10.58 -6.03 4.57
CA ILE A 9 -11.08 -6.53 3.30
C ILE A 9 -10.72 -5.55 2.18
N GLY A 10 -11.01 -4.26 2.33
CA GLY A 10 -10.77 -3.26 1.30
C GLY A 10 -9.29 -3.13 0.95
N PHE A 11 -8.42 -3.05 1.97
CA PHE A 11 -6.98 -2.95 1.77
C PHE A 11 -6.38 -4.26 1.24
N GLY A 12 -6.83 -5.40 1.75
CA GLY A 12 -6.41 -6.71 1.28
C GLY A 12 -6.79 -6.97 -0.18
N LEU A 13 -8.02 -6.63 -0.57
CA LEU A 13 -8.46 -6.72 -1.97
C LEU A 13 -7.65 -5.79 -2.88
N ALA A 14 -7.39 -4.55 -2.45
CA ALA A 14 -6.53 -3.66 -3.22
C ALA A 14 -5.12 -4.25 -3.39
N MET A 15 -4.56 -4.86 -2.35
CA MET A 15 -3.25 -5.52 -2.39
C MET A 15 -3.21 -6.74 -3.32
N ILE A 16 -4.30 -7.50 -3.44
CA ILE A 16 -4.40 -8.66 -4.33
C ILE A 16 -4.66 -8.20 -5.77
N LEU A 17 -5.70 -7.40 -6.01
CA LEU A 17 -6.18 -7.06 -7.35
C LEU A 17 -5.19 -6.20 -8.16
N THR A 18 -4.39 -5.37 -7.50
CA THR A 18 -3.38 -4.56 -8.18
C THR A 18 -2.25 -5.39 -8.79
N ARG A 19 -1.96 -6.60 -8.27
CA ARG A 19 -0.80 -7.41 -8.72
C ARG A 19 -1.02 -8.10 -10.07
N PRO A 20 -2.15 -8.77 -10.33
CA PRO A 20 -2.49 -9.26 -11.66
C PRO A 20 -2.45 -8.14 -12.70
N LEU A 21 -2.95 -6.94 -12.39
CA LEU A 21 -2.93 -5.81 -13.32
C LEU A 21 -1.50 -5.42 -13.73
N ILE A 22 -0.58 -5.34 -12.77
CA ILE A 22 0.84 -5.05 -13.03
C ILE A 22 1.48 -6.15 -13.89
N HIS A 23 1.16 -7.42 -13.64
CA HIS A 23 1.72 -8.54 -14.39
C HIS A 23 1.12 -8.71 -15.79
N LEU A 24 -0.17 -8.39 -15.98
CA LEU A 24 -0.85 -8.47 -17.27
C LEU A 24 -0.39 -7.35 -18.23
N PHE A 25 -0.11 -6.16 -17.70
CA PHE A 25 0.26 -5.00 -18.51
C PHE A 25 1.52 -4.27 -18.01
N PRO A 26 2.69 -4.95 -17.95
CA PRO A 26 3.87 -4.43 -17.26
C PRO A 26 4.41 -3.13 -17.87
N GLN A 27 4.44 -3.02 -19.19
CA GLN A 27 4.90 -1.79 -19.88
C GLN A 27 3.91 -0.64 -19.69
N ARG A 28 2.62 -0.86 -19.98
CA ARG A 28 1.59 0.18 -19.83
C ARG A 28 1.47 0.66 -18.38
N TRP A 29 1.62 -0.25 -17.42
CA TRP A 29 1.61 0.08 -16.00
C TRP A 29 2.86 0.87 -15.61
N ALA A 30 4.04 0.46 -16.05
CA ALA A 30 5.29 1.18 -15.80
C ALA A 30 5.24 2.60 -16.37
N ASP A 31 4.72 2.78 -17.58
CA ASP A 31 4.59 4.09 -18.21
C ASP A 31 3.54 4.95 -17.48
N PHE A 32 2.38 4.38 -17.13
CA PHE A 32 1.38 5.05 -16.30
C PHE A 32 1.96 5.52 -14.96
N GLU A 33 2.65 4.64 -14.25
CA GLU A 33 3.20 4.92 -12.92
C GLU A 33 4.34 5.94 -12.99
N MET A 34 5.18 5.94 -14.02
CA MET A 34 6.29 6.90 -14.18
C MET A 34 5.87 8.26 -14.76
N ASP A 35 4.83 8.29 -15.60
CA ASP A 35 4.43 9.52 -16.30
C ASP A 35 3.26 10.24 -15.62
N ARG A 36 2.38 9.52 -14.92
CA ARG A 36 1.21 10.11 -14.24
C ARG A 36 1.35 10.17 -12.73
N VAL A 37 1.84 9.09 -12.11
CA VAL A 37 1.88 8.98 -10.64
C VAL A 37 3.16 9.57 -10.09
N TYR A 38 4.32 9.16 -10.63
CA TYR A 38 5.66 9.54 -10.17
C TYR A 38 6.43 10.36 -11.23
N THR A 39 5.89 11.53 -11.56
CA THR A 39 6.52 12.50 -12.47
C THR A 39 7.93 12.92 -12.02
N ARG A 40 8.76 13.45 -12.92
CA ARG A 40 10.15 13.87 -12.58
C ARG A 40 10.23 14.87 -11.43
N ARG A 41 9.27 15.78 -11.32
CA ARG A 41 9.12 16.68 -10.16
C ARG A 41 8.10 16.09 -9.20
N GLN A 42 8.36 16.19 -7.90
CA GLN A 42 7.44 15.72 -6.87
C GLN A 42 6.15 16.53 -6.96
N PRO A 43 5.02 15.86 -7.21
CA PRO A 43 3.80 16.58 -7.43
C PRO A 43 2.99 16.82 -6.15
N ILE A 44 2.07 17.78 -6.18
CA ILE A 44 1.23 18.13 -5.01
C ILE A 44 0.34 16.98 -4.54
N TRP A 45 -0.16 16.14 -5.45
CA TRP A 45 -0.99 14.99 -5.07
C TRP A 45 -0.23 13.97 -4.22
N VAL A 46 1.10 13.91 -4.32
CA VAL A 46 1.92 13.08 -3.43
C VAL A 46 1.86 13.58 -1.99
N TRP A 47 1.86 14.90 -1.76
CA TRP A 47 1.67 15.48 -0.43
C TRP A 47 0.25 15.23 0.09
N LEU A 48 -0.77 15.35 -0.76
CA LEU A 48 -2.16 15.04 -0.38
C LEU A 48 -2.34 13.57 0.00
N ALA A 49 -1.79 12.65 -0.80
CA ALA A 49 -1.79 11.22 -0.49
C ALA A 49 -0.99 10.92 0.80
N GLY A 50 0.11 11.66 1.01
CA GLY A 50 0.89 11.67 2.23
C GLY A 50 0.06 11.99 3.47
N GLY A 51 -0.60 13.16 3.45
CA GLY A 51 -1.47 13.62 4.52
C GLY A 51 -2.63 12.67 4.78
N PHE A 52 -3.27 12.16 3.72
CA PHE A 52 -4.34 11.17 3.84
C PHE A 52 -3.85 9.86 4.47
N GLY A 53 -2.69 9.34 4.05
CA GLY A 53 -2.10 8.13 4.62
C GLY A 53 -1.76 8.29 6.10
N LEU A 54 -1.18 9.43 6.49
CA LEU A 54 -0.93 9.76 7.90
C LEU A 54 -2.22 9.83 8.71
N ALA A 55 -3.24 10.52 8.20
CA ALA A 55 -4.54 10.64 8.85
C ALA A 55 -5.21 9.27 9.01
N LEU A 56 -5.15 8.42 7.99
CA LEU A 56 -5.70 7.05 8.04
C LEU A 56 -5.00 6.21 9.10
N VAL A 57 -3.67 6.27 9.20
CA VAL A 57 -2.91 5.52 10.20
C VAL A 57 -3.20 6.04 11.61
N ALA A 58 -3.21 7.35 11.82
CA ALA A 58 -3.55 7.97 13.10
C ALA A 58 -4.98 7.61 13.54
N PHE A 59 -5.95 7.66 12.62
CA PHE A 59 -7.32 7.25 12.89
C PHE A 59 -7.42 5.76 13.23
N THR A 60 -6.66 4.91 12.54
CA THR A 60 -6.64 3.46 12.81
C THR A 60 -6.12 3.16 14.22
N TRP A 61 -5.03 3.82 14.64
CA TRP A 61 -4.53 3.72 16.02
C TRP A 61 -5.55 4.24 17.05
N TYR A 62 -6.19 5.37 16.78
CA TYR A 62 -7.24 5.91 17.64
C TYR A 62 -8.39 4.90 17.82
N ARG A 63 -8.84 4.27 16.73
CA ARG A 63 -9.89 3.24 16.77
C ARG A 63 -9.44 2.00 17.52
N HIS A 64 -8.19 1.59 17.38
CA HIS A 64 -7.63 0.44 18.10
C HIS A 64 -7.71 0.64 19.62
N PHE A 65 -7.25 1.78 20.13
CA PHE A 65 -7.25 2.07 21.56
C PHE A 65 -8.65 2.32 22.15
N THR A 66 -9.61 2.76 21.34
CA THR A 66 -10.93 3.16 21.85
C THR A 66 -12.01 2.08 21.75
N HIS A 67 -11.91 1.14 20.80
CA HIS A 67 -13.02 0.22 20.50
C HIS A 67 -12.77 -1.23 20.93
N GLY A 68 -11.63 -1.56 21.55
CA GLY A 68 -11.40 -2.87 22.17
C GLY A 68 -11.55 -4.07 21.21
N VAL A 69 -11.42 -3.85 19.90
CA VAL A 69 -11.64 -4.89 18.89
C VAL A 69 -10.54 -5.95 18.98
N PRO A 70 -10.87 -7.23 19.23
CA PRO A 70 -9.88 -8.30 19.33
C PRO A 70 -9.02 -8.34 18.07
N TYR A 71 -7.71 -8.60 18.23
CA TYR A 71 -6.75 -8.72 17.12
C TYR A 71 -6.58 -7.49 16.22
N SER A 72 -7.25 -6.36 16.46
CA SER A 72 -7.13 -5.12 15.66
C SER A 72 -5.72 -4.55 15.59
N ILE A 73 -4.84 -4.94 16.52
CA ILE A 73 -3.42 -4.60 16.51
C ILE A 73 -2.72 -5.05 15.22
N VAL A 74 -3.07 -6.20 14.64
CA VAL A 74 -2.41 -6.74 13.45
C VAL A 74 -2.66 -5.83 12.23
N VAL A 75 -3.92 -5.49 11.96
CA VAL A 75 -4.26 -4.55 10.89
C VAL A 75 -3.64 -3.18 11.14
N THR A 76 -3.65 -2.71 12.40
CA THR A 76 -3.07 -1.42 12.77
C THR A 76 -1.55 -1.37 12.48
N LEU A 77 -0.83 -2.46 12.77
CA LEU A 77 0.59 -2.58 12.47
C LEU A 77 0.83 -2.65 10.96
N ILE A 78 0.06 -3.44 10.21
CA ILE A 78 0.20 -3.53 8.75
C ILE A 78 -0.08 -2.17 8.08
N ILE A 79 -1.13 -1.46 8.49
CA ILE A 79 -1.42 -0.10 8.04
C ILE A 79 -0.25 0.83 8.38
N SER A 80 0.37 0.68 9.55
CA SER A 80 1.53 1.49 9.95
C SER A 80 2.76 1.24 9.07
N LEU A 81 2.96 0.04 8.53
CA LEU A 81 4.03 -0.23 7.57
C LEU A 81 3.90 0.61 6.29
N THR A 82 2.69 1.06 5.94
CA THR A 82 2.51 1.98 4.81
C THR A 82 3.22 3.31 5.02
N LEU A 83 3.41 3.74 6.27
CA LEU A 83 4.15 4.96 6.60
C LEU A 83 5.63 4.88 6.21
N VAL A 84 6.22 3.68 6.22
CA VAL A 84 7.60 3.48 5.76
C VAL A 84 7.71 3.81 4.27
N LYS A 85 6.77 3.32 3.46
CA LYS A 85 6.72 3.66 2.03
C LYS A 85 6.41 5.15 1.85
N LEU A 86 5.45 5.67 2.61
CA LEU A 86 5.00 7.06 2.53
C LEU A 86 6.13 8.04 2.86
N SER A 87 6.96 7.76 3.88
CA SER A 87 8.09 8.62 4.24
C SER A 87 9.14 8.67 3.13
N GLN A 88 9.43 7.55 2.47
CA GLN A 88 10.33 7.52 1.31
C GLN A 88 9.77 8.33 0.14
N VAL A 89 8.46 8.21 -0.13
CA VAL A 89 7.80 8.96 -1.20
C VAL A 89 7.77 10.46 -0.91
N LEU A 90 7.56 10.86 0.34
CA LEU A 90 7.44 12.28 0.72
C LEU A 90 8.78 12.99 0.83
N PHE A 91 9.75 12.37 1.51
CA PHE A 91 11.02 13.02 1.88
C PHE A 91 12.18 12.63 0.95
N ASN A 92 12.13 11.45 0.35
CA ASN A 92 13.18 10.92 -0.54
C ASN A 92 12.66 10.65 -1.96
N TYR A 93 11.79 11.53 -2.46
CA TYR A 93 11.02 11.31 -3.69
C TYR A 93 11.87 10.88 -4.91
N GLN A 94 13.01 11.54 -5.15
CA GLN A 94 13.86 11.21 -6.30
C GLN A 94 14.48 9.81 -6.19
N GLN A 95 14.88 9.40 -4.97
CA GLN A 95 15.42 8.07 -4.73
C GLN A 95 14.32 7.01 -4.87
N PHE A 96 13.12 7.30 -4.33
CA PHE A 96 11.95 6.44 -4.48
C PHE A 96 11.57 6.26 -5.96
N ARG A 97 11.55 7.34 -6.74
CA ARG A 97 11.24 7.31 -8.18
C ARG A 97 12.27 6.48 -8.94
N ALA A 98 13.57 6.67 -8.66
CA ALA A 98 14.63 5.89 -9.29
C ALA A 98 14.55 4.39 -8.94
N PHE A 99 14.17 4.06 -7.70
CA PHE A 99 13.89 2.69 -7.28
C PHE A 99 12.68 2.11 -8.04
N ALA A 100 11.56 2.84 -8.08
CA ALA A 100 10.35 2.42 -8.77
C ALA A 100 10.63 2.17 -10.26
N GLU A 101 11.34 3.09 -10.94
CA GLU A 101 11.73 2.94 -12.34
C GLU A 101 12.60 1.68 -12.57
N ARG A 102 13.56 1.42 -11.68
CA ARG A 102 14.42 0.24 -11.75
C ARG A 102 13.62 -1.06 -11.59
N VAL A 103 12.74 -1.13 -10.60
CA VAL A 103 11.93 -2.32 -10.30
C VAL A 103 10.89 -2.57 -11.38
N LEU A 104 10.24 -1.53 -11.89
CA LEU A 104 9.22 -1.63 -12.94
C LEU A 104 9.81 -2.01 -14.30
N LYS A 105 10.98 -1.45 -14.67
CA LYS A 105 11.52 -1.59 -16.04
C LYS A 105 12.65 -2.61 -16.18
N ARG A 106 13.45 -2.85 -15.14
CA ARG A 106 14.70 -3.65 -15.26
C ARG A 106 14.70 -4.90 -14.39
N GLU A 107 14.18 -4.83 -13.16
CA GLU A 107 14.32 -5.92 -12.19
C GLU A 107 13.02 -6.71 -11.98
N ARG A 108 12.72 -7.63 -12.91
CA ARG A 108 11.52 -8.49 -12.80
C ARG A 108 11.52 -9.37 -11.56
N THR A 109 12.67 -9.85 -11.10
CA THR A 109 12.76 -10.69 -9.89
C THR A 109 12.31 -9.93 -8.65
N THR A 110 12.82 -8.70 -8.47
CA THR A 110 12.43 -7.80 -7.37
C THR A 110 10.94 -7.46 -7.45
N MET A 111 10.42 -7.18 -8.66
CA MET A 111 8.99 -6.92 -8.86
C MET A 111 8.12 -8.12 -8.50
N ASN A 112 8.51 -9.33 -8.91
CA ASN A 112 7.78 -10.55 -8.60
C ASN A 112 7.78 -10.83 -7.09
N LEU A 113 8.91 -10.64 -6.42
CA LEU A 113 9.03 -10.80 -4.97
C LEU A 113 8.08 -9.84 -4.23
N ILE A 114 8.10 -8.55 -4.59
CA ILE A 114 7.20 -7.55 -4.01
C ILE A 114 5.74 -7.91 -4.27
N SER A 115 5.42 -8.38 -5.48
CA SER A 115 4.06 -8.73 -5.87
C SER A 115 3.55 -9.95 -5.10
N ILE A 116 4.36 -11.00 -4.97
CA ILE A 116 4.03 -12.19 -4.17
C ILE A 116 3.88 -11.83 -2.69
N ALA A 117 4.83 -11.09 -2.12
CA ALA A 117 4.77 -10.67 -0.72
C ALA A 117 3.52 -9.81 -0.44
N THR A 118 3.19 -8.88 -1.34
CA THR A 118 1.99 -8.06 -1.20
C THR A 118 0.72 -8.89 -1.38
N ALA A 119 0.67 -9.81 -2.33
CA ALA A 119 -0.50 -10.66 -2.52
C ALA A 119 -0.74 -11.58 -1.31
N LEU A 120 0.32 -12.16 -0.74
CA LEU A 120 0.23 -12.94 0.48
C LEU A 120 -0.27 -12.11 1.66
N LEU A 121 0.28 -10.90 1.86
CA LEU A 121 -0.23 -9.97 2.88
C LEU A 121 -1.70 -9.61 2.64
N GLY A 122 -2.09 -9.40 1.39
CA GLY A 122 -3.48 -9.13 1.02
C GLY A 122 -4.42 -10.29 1.33
N LEU A 123 -3.99 -11.53 1.05
CA LEU A 123 -4.75 -12.75 1.40
C LEU A 123 -4.91 -12.91 2.90
N VAL A 124 -3.86 -12.64 3.67
CA VAL A 124 -3.92 -12.63 5.15
C VAL A 124 -4.95 -11.59 5.61
N LEU A 125 -4.88 -10.35 5.11
CA LEU A 125 -5.83 -9.30 5.48
C LEU A 125 -7.29 -9.63 5.11
N VAL A 126 -7.55 -10.16 3.92
CA VAL A 126 -8.91 -10.57 3.54
C VAL A 126 -9.39 -11.70 4.45
N SER A 127 -8.52 -12.68 4.73
CA SER A 127 -8.86 -13.78 5.64
C SER A 127 -9.17 -13.26 7.05
N MET A 128 -8.38 -12.32 7.56
CA MET A 128 -8.67 -11.69 8.85
C MET A 128 -9.99 -10.90 8.83
N GLY A 129 -10.27 -10.20 7.73
CA GLY A 129 -11.52 -9.47 7.55
C GLY A 129 -12.76 -10.36 7.50
N ILE A 130 -12.65 -11.60 7.02
CA ILE A 130 -13.79 -12.52 6.91
C ILE A 130 -13.98 -13.37 8.17
N TRP A 131 -12.88 -13.79 8.80
CA TRP A 131 -12.90 -14.83 9.84
C TRP A 131 -12.59 -14.31 11.25
N LEU A 132 -11.98 -13.13 11.41
CA LEU A 132 -11.55 -12.58 12.70
C LEU A 132 -12.29 -11.31 13.14
N TYR A 133 -12.76 -10.48 12.20
CA TYR A 133 -13.45 -9.20 12.47
C TYR A 133 -14.92 -9.27 12.09
#